data_AF-A0A091M3D1-F1
#
_entry.id   AF-A0A091M3D1-F1
#
_cell.length_a   1.000
_cell.length_b   1.000
_cell.length_c   1.000
_cell.angle_alpha   90.00
_cell.angle_beta   90.00
_cell.angle_gamma   90.00
#
_symmetry.space_group_name_H-M   'P 1'
#
loop_
_entity.id
_entity.type
_entity.pdbx_description
1 polymer ?
#
loop_
_entity_poly.entity_id
_entity_poly.type
_entity_poly.pdbx_seq_one_letter_code
_entity_poly.pdbx_strand_id
1 'polypeptide(L)'
;VIILSILALLLSGIGTAFEHFLPPTLFRVIRLARIGRILRLIRAAKGIRTLLFALMMSLPALFNIGLLLFLVMFIYAIFGMANFAYVKMEDGIDDMFNFQTFANSMLCLFQITTSAGWDGLLSPILNTGPPYCDPNINGTIGECGKPAIGIIYFVSYIIISFLIVVNMYIAVILENFNAATEESTEPLGEDDFDIFYEVWEKFDPEATQFITFSALSDFADALAEPLRVPKPNKVVLIAMDLPMVSGDRIHCLDILFAFTKRVLGDSGELDTLKVQMEEKFMAANPSKKSYEPISTTLRHRQEEASATVIQRAYRSHRLLRSIKQASYLYH
;
A
#
# COMPACT_ATOMS: atom_id res chain seq x y z
N VAL A 1 3.03 16.70 5.44
CA VAL A 1 4.38 17.37 5.37
C VAL A 1 4.35 18.84 5.76
N ILE A 2 3.39 19.63 5.27
CA ILE A 2 3.20 21.02 5.74
C ILE A 2 2.92 21.02 7.25
N ILE A 3 2.03 20.14 7.71
CA ILE A 3 1.71 19.94 9.15
C ILE A 3 2.96 19.56 9.97
N LEU A 4 3.72 18.54 9.56
CA LEU A 4 4.99 18.13 10.21
C LEU A 4 6.05 19.25 10.24
N SER A 5 6.11 20.08 9.19
CA SER A 5 7.03 21.21 9.11
C SER A 5 6.65 22.36 10.03
N ILE A 6 5.35 22.66 10.10
CA ILE A 6 4.79 23.67 10.99
C ILE A 6 4.90 23.20 12.43
N LEU A 7 4.63 21.93 12.71
CA LEU A 7 4.79 21.32 14.03
C LEU A 7 6.24 21.36 14.51
N ALA A 8 7.22 21.07 13.64
CA ALA A 8 8.64 21.17 13.98
C ALA A 8 9.10 22.62 14.23
N LEU A 9 8.58 23.60 13.48
CA LEU A 9 8.82 25.03 13.69
C LEU A 9 8.17 25.54 14.98
N LEU A 10 6.94 25.11 15.27
CA LEU A 10 6.23 25.42 16.52
C LEU A 10 6.92 24.79 17.74
N LEU A 11 7.32 23.52 17.66
CA LEU A 11 8.10 22.85 18.72
C LEU A 11 9.44 23.54 18.98
N SER A 12 10.11 24.01 17.92
CA SER A 12 11.32 24.82 18.03
C SER A 12 11.07 26.15 18.73
N GLY A 13 10.00 26.87 18.39
CA GLY A 13 9.66 28.18 18.99
C GLY A 13 9.12 28.07 20.42
N ILE A 14 8.34 27.03 20.71
CA ILE A 14 7.87 26.69 22.06
C ILE A 14 9.06 26.24 22.92
N GLY A 15 9.98 25.45 22.38
CA GLY A 15 11.20 25.03 23.08
C GLY A 15 12.06 26.21 23.55
N THR A 16 12.16 27.30 22.78
CA THR A 16 12.85 28.53 23.19
C THR A 16 12.08 29.36 24.21
N ALA A 17 10.74 29.30 24.21
CA ALA A 17 9.89 30.01 25.16
C ALA A 17 9.85 29.33 26.54
N PHE A 18 10.09 28.02 26.61
CA PHE A 18 10.10 27.21 27.84
C PHE A 18 11.52 26.86 28.33
N GLU A 19 12.55 27.63 27.96
CA GLU A 19 13.95 27.37 28.35
C GLU A 19 14.19 27.27 29.87
N HIS A 20 13.29 27.82 30.70
CA HIS A 20 13.36 27.72 32.16
C HIS A 20 12.60 26.54 32.78
N PHE A 21 11.70 25.88 32.04
CA PHE A 21 10.83 24.82 32.59
C PHE A 21 11.27 23.40 32.16
N LEU A 22 12.11 23.27 31.13
CA LEU A 22 12.50 21.97 30.58
C LEU A 22 13.98 21.65 30.86
N PRO A 23 14.32 20.40 31.26
CA PRO A 23 15.69 19.93 31.38
C PRO A 23 16.54 20.20 30.12
N PRO A 24 17.83 20.57 30.26
CA PRO A 24 18.72 20.86 29.13
C PRO A 24 18.83 19.72 28.09
N THR A 25 18.62 18.47 28.53
CA THR A 25 18.63 17.27 27.68
C THR A 25 17.43 17.23 26.74
N LEU A 26 16.23 17.58 27.20
CA LEU A 26 15.03 17.64 26.34
C LEU A 26 15.17 18.73 25.27
N PHE A 27 15.81 19.84 25.59
CA PHE A 27 16.06 20.90 24.61
C PHE A 27 17.04 20.46 23.51
N ARG A 28 18.07 19.65 23.86
CA ARG A 28 18.96 19.02 22.86
C ARG A 28 18.16 18.10 21.93
N VAL A 29 17.21 17.34 22.46
CA VAL A 29 16.33 16.45 21.66
C VAL A 29 15.38 17.25 20.78
N ILE A 30 14.74 18.32 21.28
CA ILE A 30 13.86 19.20 20.48
C ILE A 30 14.65 19.86 19.34
N ARG A 31 15.91 20.24 19.57
CA ARG A 31 16.81 20.74 18.53
C ARG A 31 17.15 19.69 17.47
N LEU A 32 16.97 18.38 17.70
CA LEU A 32 17.10 17.35 16.64
C LEU A 32 15.90 17.35 15.68
N ALA A 33 14.74 17.88 16.06
CA ALA A 33 13.57 17.94 15.19
C ALA A 33 13.80 18.74 13.89
N ARG A 34 14.77 19.68 13.89
CA ARG A 34 15.18 20.41 12.67
C ARG A 34 15.82 19.52 11.60
N ILE A 35 16.34 18.34 11.98
CA ILE A 35 16.84 17.31 11.05
C ILE A 35 15.70 16.75 10.19
N GLY A 36 14.45 16.83 10.66
CA GLY A 36 13.26 16.45 9.90
C GLY A 36 13.07 17.22 8.59
N ARG A 37 13.76 18.37 8.39
CA ARG A 37 13.79 19.07 7.09
C ARG A 37 14.44 18.23 5.99
N ILE A 38 15.39 17.36 6.33
CA ILE A 38 16.06 16.44 5.39
C ILE A 38 15.07 15.41 4.84
N LEU A 39 14.03 15.03 5.60
CA LEU A 39 12.96 14.13 5.13
C LEU A 39 12.17 14.70 3.95
N ARG A 40 12.25 16.01 3.67
CA ARG A 40 11.69 16.60 2.44
C ARG A 40 12.38 16.07 1.18
N LEU A 41 13.66 15.67 1.26
CA LEU A 41 14.41 15.09 0.15
C LEU A 41 13.86 13.73 -0.29
N ILE A 42 13.20 12.99 0.63
CA ILE A 42 12.52 11.72 0.33
C ILE A 42 11.42 11.93 -0.73
N ARG A 43 10.82 13.12 -0.81
CA ARG A 43 9.82 13.43 -1.86
C ARG A 43 10.42 13.53 -3.26
N ALA A 44 11.68 13.91 -3.39
CA ALA A 44 12.33 14.07 -4.69
C ALA A 44 12.79 12.72 -5.27
N ALA A 45 12.98 11.70 -4.43
CA ALA A 45 13.48 10.40 -4.84
C ALA A 45 12.35 9.35 -4.85
N LYS A 46 11.70 9.17 -6.02
CA LYS A 46 10.63 8.18 -6.23
C LYS A 46 11.04 6.78 -5.73
N GLY A 47 12.27 6.34 -6.01
CA GLY A 47 12.77 5.03 -5.56
C GLY A 47 12.91 4.87 -4.04
N ILE A 48 13.36 5.90 -3.32
CA ILE A 48 13.45 5.85 -1.83
C ILE A 48 12.05 5.82 -1.22
N ARG A 49 11.10 6.56 -1.82
CA ARG A 49 9.70 6.58 -1.38
C ARG A 49 9.06 5.19 -1.47
N THR A 50 9.25 4.48 -2.60
CA THR A 50 8.74 3.12 -2.78
C THR A 50 9.34 2.16 -1.75
N LEU A 51 10.65 2.20 -1.53
CA LEU A 51 11.32 1.40 -0.48
C LEU A 51 10.76 1.65 0.92
N LEU A 52 10.56 2.93 1.29
CA LEU A 52 10.00 3.28 2.59
C LEU A 52 8.53 2.89 2.73
N PHE A 53 7.74 2.98 1.65
CA PHE A 53 6.36 2.54 1.66
C PHE A 53 6.28 1.02 1.87
N ALA A 54 7.06 0.24 1.13
CA ALA A 54 7.14 -1.21 1.31
C ALA A 54 7.56 -1.59 2.75
N LEU A 55 8.53 -0.86 3.32
CA LEU A 55 8.91 -1.05 4.73
C LEU A 55 7.74 -0.76 5.67
N MET A 56 7.01 0.34 5.48
CA MET A 56 5.85 0.68 6.31
C MET A 56 4.73 -0.36 6.21
N MET A 57 4.49 -0.91 5.02
CA MET A 57 3.50 -1.97 4.81
C MET A 57 3.90 -3.27 5.53
N SER A 58 5.19 -3.54 5.69
CA SER A 58 5.68 -4.71 6.46
C SER A 58 5.69 -4.53 7.98
N LEU A 59 5.52 -3.30 8.49
CA LEU A 59 5.56 -3.00 9.93
C LEU A 59 4.52 -3.78 10.77
N PRO A 60 3.25 -3.97 10.34
CA PRO A 60 2.28 -4.73 11.11
C PRO A 60 2.71 -6.18 11.36
N ALA A 61 3.22 -6.86 10.32
CA ALA A 61 3.76 -8.20 10.45
C ALA A 61 5.00 -8.24 11.35
N LEU A 62 5.91 -7.28 11.16
CA LEU A 62 7.10 -7.13 12.00
C LEU A 62 6.77 -6.90 13.48
N PHE A 63 5.73 -6.11 13.76
CA PHE A 63 5.30 -5.82 15.12
C PHE A 63 4.81 -7.07 15.85
N ASN A 64 4.09 -7.96 15.16
CA ASN A 64 3.63 -9.23 15.73
C ASN A 64 4.80 -10.15 16.10
N ILE A 65 5.80 -10.26 15.22
CA ILE A 65 7.00 -11.07 15.48
C ILE A 65 7.88 -10.42 16.56
N GLY A 66 7.98 -9.09 16.55
CA GLY A 66 8.67 -8.31 17.58
C GLY A 66 8.04 -8.48 18.96
N LEU A 67 6.70 -8.55 19.05
CA LEU A 67 5.98 -8.87 20.29
C LEU A 67 6.28 -10.28 20.78
N LEU A 68 6.36 -11.27 19.89
CA LEU A 68 6.76 -12.62 20.25
C LEU A 68 8.20 -12.65 20.79
N LEU A 69 9.14 -11.98 20.12
CA LEU A 69 10.52 -11.86 20.59
C LEU A 69 10.58 -11.15 21.95
N PHE A 70 9.82 -10.07 22.13
CA PHE A 70 9.70 -9.35 23.40
C PHE A 70 9.16 -10.24 24.52
N LEU A 71 8.14 -11.06 24.25
CA LEU A 71 7.60 -12.02 25.21
C LEU A 71 8.65 -13.06 25.62
N VAL A 72 9.41 -13.60 24.65
CA VAL A 72 10.49 -14.55 24.94
C VAL A 72 11.58 -13.87 25.78
N MET A 73 12.02 -12.67 25.40
CA MET A 73 12.98 -11.88 26.18
C MET A 73 12.47 -11.63 27.60
N PHE A 74 11.19 -11.28 27.76
CA PHE A 74 10.57 -11.05 29.05
C PHE A 74 10.66 -12.29 29.95
N ILE A 75 10.27 -13.47 29.43
CA ILE A 75 10.33 -14.73 30.18
C ILE A 75 11.77 -15.02 30.62
N TYR A 76 12.72 -14.95 29.68
CA TYR A 76 14.13 -15.19 29.98
C TYR A 76 14.71 -14.17 30.96
N ALA A 77 14.27 -12.91 30.94
CA ALA A 77 14.72 -11.88 31.88
C ALA A 77 14.35 -12.24 33.32
N ILE A 78 13.11 -12.70 33.54
CA ILE A 78 12.67 -13.17 34.86
C ILE A 78 13.49 -14.38 35.33
N PHE A 79 13.71 -15.36 34.45
CA PHE A 79 14.54 -16.53 34.78
C PHE A 79 16.01 -16.16 35.05
N GLY A 80 16.55 -15.20 34.29
CA GLY A 80 17.91 -14.69 34.45
C GLY A 80 18.09 -14.02 35.80
N MET A 81 17.17 -13.13 36.19
CA MET A 81 17.20 -12.52 37.53
C MET A 81 17.13 -13.56 38.65
N ALA A 82 16.24 -14.54 38.53
CA ALA A 82 16.05 -15.54 39.57
C ALA A 82 17.28 -16.44 39.78
N ASN A 83 18.12 -16.63 38.75
CA ASN A 83 19.24 -17.56 38.80
C ASN A 83 20.62 -16.90 38.83
N PHE A 84 20.77 -15.70 38.25
CA PHE A 84 22.09 -15.10 37.97
C PHE A 84 22.28 -13.71 38.58
N ALA A 85 21.31 -13.17 39.34
CA ALA A 85 21.41 -11.82 39.92
C ALA A 85 22.64 -11.60 40.83
N TYR A 86 23.09 -12.65 41.52
CA TYR A 86 24.18 -12.57 42.49
C TYR A 86 25.50 -13.11 41.95
N VAL A 87 25.58 -13.48 40.68
CA VAL A 87 26.83 -13.97 40.08
C VAL A 87 27.87 -12.86 40.16
N LYS A 88 29.10 -13.24 40.50
CA LYS A 88 30.24 -12.34 40.57
C LYS A 88 30.38 -11.52 39.28
N MET A 89 30.55 -10.21 39.44
CA MET A 89 30.81 -9.29 38.33
C MET A 89 32.22 -9.52 37.80
N GLU A 90 32.31 -10.12 36.63
CA GLU A 90 33.56 -10.44 35.94
C GLU A 90 33.28 -10.52 34.43
N ASP A 91 34.32 -10.33 33.61
CA ASP A 91 34.27 -10.48 32.16
C ASP A 91 33.16 -9.61 31.51
N GLY A 92 32.04 -10.20 31.09
CA GLY A 92 30.90 -9.48 30.50
C GLY A 92 29.81 -9.04 31.48
N ILE A 93 29.89 -9.41 32.77
CA ILE A 93 28.93 -8.99 33.80
C ILE A 93 29.49 -7.79 34.58
N ASP A 94 28.91 -6.61 34.38
CA ASP A 94 29.34 -5.35 35.02
C ASP A 94 28.16 -4.62 35.72
N ASP A 95 28.32 -3.33 36.07
CA ASP A 95 27.31 -2.53 36.74
C ASP A 95 26.09 -2.19 35.85
N MET A 96 26.24 -2.24 34.53
CA MET A 96 25.20 -1.96 33.53
C MET A 96 24.60 -3.23 32.93
N PHE A 97 25.45 -4.18 32.53
CA PHE A 97 25.12 -5.46 31.91
C PHE A 97 25.16 -6.58 32.96
N ASN A 98 24.08 -6.71 33.71
CA ASN A 98 23.92 -7.77 34.71
C ASN A 98 22.47 -8.25 34.81
N PHE A 99 22.27 -9.32 35.60
CA PHE A 99 20.95 -9.89 35.86
C PHE A 99 20.35 -9.45 37.21
N GLN A 100 20.78 -8.33 37.79
CA GLN A 100 20.27 -7.88 39.10
C GLN A 100 18.87 -7.29 39.03
N THR A 101 18.58 -6.58 37.94
CA THR A 101 17.28 -5.92 37.72
C THR A 101 16.65 -6.36 36.41
N PHE A 102 15.34 -6.15 36.30
CA PHE A 102 14.59 -6.53 35.10
C PHE A 102 15.10 -5.79 33.86
N ALA A 103 15.37 -4.49 34.00
CA ALA A 103 15.86 -3.67 32.90
C ALA A 103 17.28 -4.10 32.45
N ASN A 104 18.20 -4.35 33.38
CA ASN A 104 19.55 -4.81 33.05
C ASN A 104 19.53 -6.21 32.40
N SER A 105 18.67 -7.10 32.89
CA SER A 105 18.47 -8.43 32.29
C SER A 105 17.92 -8.32 30.86
N MET A 106 17.00 -7.38 30.63
CA MET A 106 16.46 -7.11 29.31
C MET A 106 17.53 -6.54 28.35
N LEU A 107 18.42 -5.68 28.83
CA LEU A 107 19.55 -5.17 28.06
C LEU A 107 20.54 -6.29 27.66
N CYS A 108 20.87 -7.19 28.60
CA CYS A 108 21.71 -8.36 28.33
C CYS A 108 21.08 -9.26 27.27
N LEU A 109 19.79 -9.57 27.38
CA LEU A 109 19.08 -10.40 26.41
C LEU A 109 18.94 -9.72 25.05
N PHE A 110 18.72 -8.41 25.02
CA PHE A 110 18.71 -7.64 23.77
C PHE A 110 20.06 -7.72 23.05
N GLN A 111 21.17 -7.64 23.79
CA GLN A 111 22.52 -7.85 23.23
C GLN A 111 22.68 -9.29 22.69
N ILE A 112 22.32 -10.30 23.47
CA ILE A 112 22.44 -11.73 23.09
C ILE A 112 21.52 -12.08 21.91
N THR A 113 20.41 -11.37 21.69
CA THR A 113 19.52 -11.57 20.52
C THR A 113 20.30 -11.43 19.20
N THR A 114 21.33 -10.59 19.18
CA THR A 114 22.24 -10.42 18.04
C THR A 114 23.40 -11.42 18.02
N SER A 115 23.38 -12.39 18.94
CA SER A 115 24.48 -13.34 19.23
C SER A 115 25.80 -12.67 19.62
N ALA A 116 25.76 -11.42 20.10
CA ALA A 116 26.93 -10.68 20.53
C ALA A 116 27.17 -10.83 22.04
N GLY A 117 28.42 -11.04 22.46
CA GLY A 117 28.85 -10.98 23.87
C GLY A 117 28.20 -12.00 24.82
N TRP A 118 27.59 -13.06 24.30
CA TRP A 118 26.97 -14.11 25.11
C TRP A 118 28.00 -14.95 25.86
N ASP A 119 29.20 -15.08 25.30
CA ASP A 119 30.35 -15.79 25.85
C ASP A 119 30.88 -15.09 27.12
N GLY A 120 31.03 -13.76 27.06
CA GLY A 120 31.44 -12.95 28.22
C GLY A 120 30.41 -12.94 29.35
N LEU A 121 29.11 -13.03 29.03
CA LEU A 121 28.04 -13.16 30.02
C LEU A 121 27.95 -14.57 30.62
N LEU A 122 28.27 -15.61 29.84
CA LEU A 122 28.25 -17.00 30.29
C LEU A 122 29.47 -17.35 31.15
N SER A 123 30.64 -16.81 30.82
CA SER A 123 31.94 -17.11 31.46
C SER A 123 31.89 -17.05 33.01
N PRO A 124 31.42 -15.95 33.65
CA PRO A 124 31.29 -15.89 35.12
C PRO A 124 30.27 -16.88 35.69
N ILE A 125 29.26 -17.28 34.92
CA ILE A 125 28.19 -18.21 35.33
C ILE A 125 28.71 -19.67 35.36
N LEU A 126 29.80 -19.96 34.65
CA LEU A 126 30.47 -21.27 34.67
C LEU A 126 31.41 -21.44 35.87
N ASN A 127 31.77 -20.36 36.56
CA ASN A 127 32.68 -20.42 37.70
C ASN A 127 32.02 -21.10 38.91
N THR A 128 32.67 -22.15 39.42
CA THR A 128 32.24 -22.88 40.61
C THR A 128 33.37 -23.00 41.63
N GLY A 129 33.11 -22.53 42.84
CA GLY A 129 34.03 -22.56 43.98
C GLY A 129 35.24 -21.60 43.93
N PRO A 130 36.00 -21.52 45.04
CA PRO A 130 37.21 -20.71 45.13
C PRO A 130 38.34 -21.25 44.23
N PRO A 131 39.24 -20.40 43.68
CA PRO A 131 39.38 -18.95 43.89
C PRO A 131 38.48 -18.08 42.99
N TYR A 132 37.68 -18.69 42.11
CA TYR A 132 36.93 -17.96 41.08
C TYR A 132 35.65 -17.32 41.61
N CYS A 133 34.95 -17.98 42.54
CA CYS A 133 33.79 -17.41 43.23
C CYS A 133 33.75 -17.85 44.71
N ASP A 134 33.17 -17.01 45.57
CA ASP A 134 32.96 -17.35 46.97
C ASP A 134 31.53 -17.90 47.22
N PRO A 135 31.38 -19.17 47.64
CA PRO A 135 30.07 -19.76 47.90
C PRO A 135 29.36 -19.16 49.13
N ASN A 136 30.04 -18.37 49.97
CA ASN A 136 29.48 -17.79 51.19
C ASN A 136 29.92 -16.34 51.40
N ILE A 137 29.49 -15.45 50.51
CA ILE A 137 29.56 -14.01 50.77
C ILE A 137 28.44 -13.65 51.75
N ASN A 138 28.79 -13.19 52.95
CA ASN A 138 27.85 -12.82 54.02
C ASN A 138 27.00 -13.99 54.57
N GLY A 139 27.56 -15.20 54.60
CA GLY A 139 27.03 -16.34 55.37
C GLY A 139 25.69 -16.94 54.91
N THR A 140 25.11 -16.46 53.80
CA THR A 140 23.79 -16.93 53.32
C THR A 140 23.60 -16.92 51.79
N ILE A 141 24.30 -16.06 51.03
CA ILE A 141 24.14 -15.95 49.57
C ILE A 141 25.52 -16.04 48.89
N GLY A 142 25.77 -17.10 48.15
CA GLY A 142 27.00 -17.25 47.37
C GLY A 142 26.95 -16.52 46.02
N GLU A 143 28.11 -16.08 45.53
CA GLU A 143 28.25 -15.43 44.21
C GLU A 143 28.58 -16.41 43.08
N CYS A 144 28.58 -17.72 43.39
CA CYS A 144 28.92 -18.76 42.44
C CYS A 144 27.81 -19.01 41.43
N GLY A 145 28.21 -19.18 40.17
CA GLY A 145 27.32 -19.53 39.09
C GLY A 145 26.81 -20.98 39.16
N LYS A 146 25.85 -21.30 38.29
CA LYS A 146 25.28 -22.65 38.15
C LYS A 146 25.52 -23.13 36.71
N PRO A 147 26.64 -23.83 36.43
CA PRO A 147 27.07 -24.11 35.06
C PRO A 147 26.03 -24.83 34.20
N ALA A 148 25.38 -25.87 34.74
CA ALA A 148 24.37 -26.63 34.01
C ALA A 148 23.16 -25.76 33.61
N ILE A 149 22.68 -24.92 34.53
CA ILE A 149 21.55 -24.01 34.27
C ILE A 149 21.97 -22.89 33.32
N GLY A 150 23.17 -22.35 33.48
CA GLY A 150 23.74 -21.33 32.60
C GLY A 150 23.87 -21.80 31.16
N ILE A 151 24.50 -22.96 30.92
CA ILE A 151 24.65 -23.52 29.57
C ILE A 151 23.28 -23.72 28.91
N ILE A 152 22.34 -24.35 29.62
CA ILE A 152 21.00 -24.58 29.07
C ILE A 152 20.31 -23.26 28.73
N TYR A 153 20.34 -22.28 29.65
CA TYR A 153 19.72 -20.97 29.47
C TYR A 153 20.25 -20.22 28.25
N PHE A 154 21.57 -20.08 28.11
CA PHE A 154 22.17 -19.31 27.01
C PHE A 154 22.01 -20.03 25.67
N VAL A 155 22.26 -21.34 25.62
CA VAL A 155 22.14 -22.12 24.38
C VAL A 155 20.68 -22.17 23.91
N SER A 156 19.71 -22.41 24.81
CA SER A 156 18.31 -22.43 24.42
C SER A 156 17.82 -21.05 23.97
N TYR A 157 18.27 -19.98 24.62
CA TYR A 157 17.93 -18.62 24.23
C TYR A 157 18.48 -18.26 22.84
N ILE A 158 19.75 -18.57 22.56
CA ILE A 158 20.38 -18.31 21.26
C ILE A 158 19.65 -19.06 20.14
N ILE A 159 19.31 -20.34 20.33
CA ILE A 159 18.58 -21.12 19.32
C ILE A 159 17.19 -20.52 19.07
N ILE A 160 16.42 -20.23 20.12
CA ILE A 160 15.05 -19.69 19.99
C ILE A 160 15.08 -18.29 19.36
N SER A 161 15.94 -17.40 19.84
CA SER A 161 16.06 -16.04 19.30
C SER A 161 16.51 -16.05 17.85
N PHE A 162 17.48 -16.89 17.48
CA PHE A 162 17.91 -17.06 16.09
C PHE A 162 16.77 -17.51 15.18
N LEU A 163 15.99 -18.52 15.58
CA LEU A 163 14.83 -18.98 14.81
C LEU A 163 13.79 -17.87 14.62
N ILE A 164 13.52 -17.08 15.65
CA ILE A 164 12.57 -15.95 15.57
C ILE A 164 13.10 -14.88 14.61
N VAL A 165 14.37 -14.49 14.72
CA VAL A 165 14.98 -13.46 13.86
C VAL A 165 15.05 -13.91 12.40
N VAL A 166 15.39 -15.17 12.13
CA VAL A 166 15.37 -15.71 10.75
C VAL A 166 13.95 -15.72 10.20
N ASN A 167 12.96 -16.17 10.96
CA ASN A 167 11.57 -16.16 10.53
C ASN A 167 11.03 -14.75 10.31
N MET A 168 11.47 -13.78 11.12
CA MET A 168 11.21 -12.35 10.92
C MET A 168 11.75 -11.88 9.57
N TYR A 169 13.00 -12.23 9.26
CA TYR A 169 13.64 -11.85 8.00
C TYR A 169 12.94 -12.45 6.78
N ILE A 170 12.58 -13.74 6.85
CA ILE A 170 11.81 -14.42 5.80
C ILE A 170 10.46 -13.74 5.59
N ALA A 171 9.74 -13.43 6.67
CA ALA A 171 8.44 -12.76 6.59
C ALA A 171 8.55 -11.37 5.92
N VAL A 172 9.55 -10.57 6.29
CA VAL A 172 9.79 -9.26 5.66
C VAL A 172 10.13 -9.37 4.18
N ILE A 173 10.97 -10.35 3.80
CA ILE A 173 11.30 -10.59 2.38
C ILE A 173 10.06 -11.02 1.60
N LEU A 174 9.27 -11.95 2.15
CA LEU A 174 8.09 -12.48 1.47
C LEU A 174 7.04 -11.39 1.29
N GLU A 175 6.79 -10.57 2.31
CA GLU A 175 5.90 -9.41 2.23
C GLU A 175 6.37 -8.41 1.17
N ASN A 176 7.67 -8.11 1.15
CA ASN A 176 8.26 -7.20 0.15
C ASN A 176 8.12 -7.76 -1.28
N PHE A 177 8.38 -9.05 -1.46
CA PHE A 177 8.24 -9.72 -2.75
C PHE A 177 6.78 -9.79 -3.20
N ASN A 178 5.85 -10.06 -2.28
CA ASN A 178 4.43 -10.07 -2.58
C ASN A 178 3.94 -8.68 -2.99
N ALA A 179 4.31 -7.63 -2.24
CA ALA A 179 3.97 -6.25 -2.59
C ALA A 179 4.56 -5.81 -3.94
N ALA A 180 5.81 -6.18 -4.24
CA ALA A 180 6.43 -5.90 -5.53
C ALA A 180 5.77 -6.66 -6.68
N THR A 181 5.25 -7.86 -6.41
CA THR A 181 4.50 -8.66 -7.39
C THR A 181 3.12 -8.03 -7.63
N GLU A 182 2.37 -7.68 -6.59
CA GLU A 182 1.07 -7.02 -6.68
C GLU A 182 1.14 -5.73 -7.52
N GLU A 183 2.13 -4.85 -7.26
CA GLU A 183 2.35 -3.61 -8.05
C GLU A 183 2.66 -3.90 -9.53
N SER A 184 3.25 -5.05 -9.84
CA SER A 184 3.55 -5.46 -11.23
C SER A 184 2.44 -6.24 -11.92
N THR A 185 1.50 -6.80 -11.15
CA THR A 185 0.43 -7.68 -11.65
C THR A 185 -0.94 -7.01 -11.72
N GLU A 186 -1.15 -5.89 -11.03
CA GLU A 186 -2.37 -5.09 -11.21
C GLU A 186 -2.40 -4.51 -12.63
N PRO A 187 -3.37 -4.92 -13.48
CA PRO A 187 -3.41 -4.46 -14.86
C PRO A 187 -3.76 -2.98 -15.01
N LEU A 188 -4.26 -2.35 -13.93
CA LEU A 188 -4.68 -0.95 -13.85
C LEU A 188 -4.30 -0.41 -12.48
N GLY A 189 -3.50 0.66 -12.45
CA GLY A 189 -3.16 1.39 -11.23
C GLY A 189 -3.98 2.67 -11.06
N GLU A 190 -3.86 3.33 -9.90
CA GLU A 190 -4.48 4.65 -9.66
C GLU A 190 -4.04 5.70 -10.69
N ASP A 191 -2.76 5.67 -11.09
CA ASP A 191 -2.18 6.59 -12.09
C ASP A 191 -2.92 6.49 -13.45
N ASP A 192 -3.45 5.31 -13.84
CA ASP A 192 -4.17 5.13 -15.10
C ASP A 192 -5.53 5.84 -15.10
N PHE A 193 -6.19 5.91 -13.95
CA PHE A 193 -7.46 6.63 -13.78
C PHE A 193 -7.25 8.15 -13.80
N ASP A 194 -6.15 8.64 -13.20
CA ASP A 194 -5.79 10.05 -13.27
C ASP A 194 -5.51 10.49 -14.71
N ILE A 195 -4.77 9.69 -15.47
CA ILE A 195 -4.52 9.93 -16.91
C ILE A 195 -5.83 9.91 -17.70
N PHE A 196 -6.75 8.99 -17.40
CA PHE A 196 -8.07 8.96 -18.04
C PHE A 196 -8.83 10.27 -17.86
N TYR A 197 -8.89 10.81 -16.64
CA TYR A 197 -9.59 12.07 -16.37
C TYR A 197 -8.88 13.29 -16.98
N GLU A 198 -7.54 13.29 -17.01
CA GLU A 198 -6.77 14.36 -17.68
C GLU A 198 -7.06 14.40 -19.19
N VAL A 199 -7.22 13.24 -19.83
CA VAL A 199 -7.64 13.17 -21.24
C VAL A 199 -9.11 13.53 -21.38
N TRP A 200 -9.98 13.07 -20.47
CA TRP A 200 -11.42 13.38 -20.51
C TRP A 200 -11.71 14.88 -20.50
N GLU A 201 -11.02 15.64 -19.65
CA GLU A 201 -11.16 17.10 -19.54
C GLU A 201 -10.93 17.83 -20.87
N LYS A 202 -10.11 17.25 -21.77
CA LYS A 202 -9.86 17.81 -23.11
C LYS A 202 -11.06 17.63 -24.05
N PHE A 203 -11.93 16.65 -23.80
CA PHE A 203 -13.13 16.36 -24.58
C PHE A 203 -14.43 16.87 -23.93
N ASP A 204 -14.42 17.12 -22.63
CA ASP A 204 -15.54 17.70 -21.87
C ASP A 204 -15.06 18.86 -20.95
N PRO A 205 -14.69 20.03 -21.52
CA PRO A 205 -14.15 21.16 -20.75
C PRO A 205 -15.17 21.81 -19.81
N GLU A 206 -16.47 21.59 -20.05
CA GLU A 206 -17.57 22.13 -19.25
C GLU A 206 -18.01 21.19 -18.12
N ALA A 207 -17.31 20.05 -17.94
CA ALA A 207 -17.62 19.04 -16.93
C ALA A 207 -19.08 18.55 -16.98
N THR A 208 -19.62 18.42 -18.20
CA THR A 208 -20.98 17.94 -18.43
C THR A 208 -21.14 16.45 -18.12
N GLN A 209 -20.02 15.72 -18.04
CA GLN A 209 -19.91 14.27 -17.88
C GLN A 209 -20.34 13.46 -19.11
N PHE A 210 -20.52 14.12 -20.26
CA PHE A 210 -20.93 13.48 -21.50
C PHE A 210 -20.02 13.86 -22.66
N ILE A 211 -19.80 12.92 -23.57
CA ILE A 211 -19.22 13.19 -24.90
C ILE A 211 -20.14 12.68 -26.00
N THR A 212 -20.00 13.20 -27.22
CA THR A 212 -20.74 12.71 -28.38
C THR A 212 -20.16 11.39 -28.89
N PHE A 213 -21.01 10.52 -29.46
CA PHE A 213 -20.60 9.24 -30.04
C PHE A 213 -19.54 9.41 -31.13
N SER A 214 -19.58 10.51 -31.88
CA SER A 214 -18.57 10.86 -32.88
C SER A 214 -17.16 11.04 -32.29
N ALA A 215 -17.05 11.60 -31.08
CA ALA A 215 -15.79 11.88 -30.41
C ALA A 215 -15.20 10.64 -29.71
N LEU A 216 -16.00 9.61 -29.45
CA LEU A 216 -15.57 8.40 -28.73
C LEU A 216 -14.35 7.72 -29.36
N SER A 217 -14.30 7.66 -30.70
CA SER A 217 -13.18 7.03 -31.43
C SER A 217 -11.87 7.80 -31.25
N ASP A 218 -11.93 9.13 -31.19
CA ASP A 218 -10.76 9.98 -30.98
C ASP A 218 -10.33 9.96 -29.51
N PHE A 219 -11.29 10.01 -28.59
CA PHE A 219 -11.04 9.88 -27.14
C PHE A 219 -10.34 8.56 -26.82
N ALA A 220 -10.85 7.43 -27.32
CA ALA A 220 -10.30 6.12 -27.02
C ALA A 220 -8.87 5.92 -27.56
N ASP A 221 -8.51 6.59 -28.65
CA ASP A 221 -7.16 6.55 -29.22
C ASP A 221 -6.17 7.49 -28.50
N ALA A 222 -6.68 8.56 -27.86
CA ALA A 222 -5.89 9.55 -27.13
C ALA A 222 -5.47 9.11 -25.71
N LEU A 223 -6.10 8.08 -25.16
CA LEU A 223 -5.73 7.50 -23.87
C LEU A 223 -4.34 6.84 -23.92
N ALA A 224 -3.70 6.70 -22.76
CA ALA A 224 -2.48 5.91 -22.61
C ALA A 224 -2.80 4.42 -22.46
N GLU A 225 -1.82 3.55 -22.76
CA GLU A 225 -1.92 2.15 -22.32
C GLU A 225 -2.00 2.10 -20.79
N PRO A 226 -2.80 1.19 -20.20
CA PRO A 226 -3.49 0.06 -20.83
C PRO A 226 -4.94 0.34 -21.30
N LEU A 227 -5.50 1.51 -20.97
CA LEU A 227 -6.88 1.88 -21.34
C LEU A 227 -7.06 2.29 -22.82
N ARG A 228 -5.96 2.56 -23.55
CA ARG A 228 -5.99 2.96 -24.96
C ARG A 228 -6.66 1.92 -25.88
N VAL A 229 -7.54 2.39 -26.75
CA VAL A 229 -8.09 1.63 -27.88
C VAL A 229 -7.59 2.26 -29.19
N PRO A 230 -6.48 1.78 -29.77
CA PRO A 230 -5.87 2.40 -30.94
C PRO A 230 -6.77 2.27 -32.18
N LYS A 231 -6.72 3.27 -33.07
CA LYS A 231 -7.44 3.20 -34.35
C LYS A 231 -6.84 2.13 -35.27
N PRO A 232 -7.68 1.40 -36.05
CA PRO A 232 -9.13 1.54 -36.19
C PRO A 232 -9.91 0.84 -35.06
N ASN A 233 -10.62 1.62 -34.24
CA ASN A 233 -11.26 1.15 -32.99
C ASN A 233 -12.80 1.04 -33.04
N LYS A 234 -13.43 1.51 -34.12
CA LYS A 234 -14.90 1.58 -34.22
C LYS A 234 -15.61 0.25 -34.01
N VAL A 235 -15.05 -0.85 -34.51
CA VAL A 235 -15.66 -2.18 -34.34
C VAL A 235 -15.65 -2.62 -32.88
N VAL A 236 -14.53 -2.38 -32.20
CA VAL A 236 -14.34 -2.72 -30.77
C VAL A 236 -15.26 -1.87 -29.90
N LEU A 237 -15.33 -0.56 -30.14
CA LEU A 237 -16.20 0.36 -29.38
C LEU A 237 -17.69 0.03 -29.52
N ILE A 238 -18.11 -0.46 -30.69
CA ILE A 238 -19.50 -0.87 -30.93
C ILE A 238 -19.78 -2.23 -30.26
N ALA A 239 -18.80 -3.13 -30.22
CA ALA A 239 -18.92 -4.42 -29.53
C ALA A 239 -18.99 -4.28 -28.01
N MET A 240 -18.53 -3.15 -27.43
CA MET A 240 -18.66 -2.84 -26.00
C MET A 240 -20.08 -2.46 -25.58
N ASP A 241 -21.00 -2.24 -26.52
CA ASP A 241 -22.42 -1.96 -26.29
C ASP A 241 -22.70 -0.83 -25.26
N LEU A 242 -21.96 0.27 -25.40
CA LEU A 242 -22.10 1.42 -24.49
C LEU A 242 -23.53 2.01 -24.55
N PRO A 243 -24.13 2.34 -23.38
CA PRO A 243 -25.43 3.01 -23.32
C PRO A 243 -25.31 4.45 -23.82
N MET A 244 -26.33 4.89 -24.55
CA MET A 244 -26.41 6.25 -25.12
C MET A 244 -27.67 6.95 -24.65
N VAL A 245 -27.50 8.23 -24.33
CA VAL A 245 -28.55 9.14 -23.90
C VAL A 245 -28.93 10.07 -25.06
N SER A 246 -29.98 10.88 -24.86
CA SER A 246 -30.49 11.83 -25.86
C SER A 246 -29.39 12.71 -26.48
N GLY A 247 -29.39 12.74 -27.82
CA GLY A 247 -28.43 13.50 -28.63
C GLY A 247 -27.12 12.76 -28.94
N ASP A 248 -27.15 11.42 -29.02
CA ASP A 248 -25.99 10.56 -29.27
C ASP A 248 -24.83 10.82 -28.31
N ARG A 249 -25.18 10.98 -27.02
CA ARG A 249 -24.22 11.25 -25.95
C ARG A 249 -23.99 10.02 -25.09
N ILE A 250 -22.74 9.85 -24.65
CA ILE A 250 -22.31 8.74 -23.79
C ILE A 250 -21.74 9.33 -22.52
N HIS A 251 -22.06 8.71 -21.38
CA HIS A 251 -21.61 9.16 -20.09
C HIS A 251 -20.18 8.69 -19.78
N CYS A 252 -19.42 9.53 -19.06
CA CYS A 252 -18.05 9.26 -18.64
C CYS A 252 -17.90 7.92 -17.91
N LEU A 253 -18.79 7.63 -16.96
CA LEU A 253 -18.72 6.43 -16.12
C LEU A 253 -18.90 5.15 -16.95
N ASP A 254 -19.76 5.17 -17.95
CA ASP A 254 -19.99 4.00 -18.80
C ASP A 254 -18.78 3.68 -19.67
N ILE A 255 -18.10 4.73 -20.17
CA ILE A 255 -16.87 4.57 -20.94
C ILE A 255 -15.74 4.05 -20.05
N LEU A 256 -15.55 4.67 -18.88
CA LEU A 256 -14.52 4.26 -17.93
C LEU A 256 -14.73 2.80 -17.52
N PHE A 257 -15.97 2.43 -17.22
CA PHE A 257 -16.32 1.07 -16.83
C PHE A 257 -16.07 0.07 -17.95
N ALA A 258 -16.51 0.35 -19.18
CA ALA A 258 -16.31 -0.55 -20.31
C ALA A 258 -14.82 -0.75 -20.64
N PHE A 259 -14.00 0.30 -20.52
CA PHE A 259 -12.57 0.21 -20.81
C PHE A 259 -11.84 -0.54 -19.70
N THR A 260 -12.21 -0.29 -18.44
CA THR A 260 -11.73 -1.05 -17.28
C THR A 260 -12.08 -2.54 -17.42
N LYS A 261 -13.33 -2.86 -17.79
CA LYS A 261 -13.80 -4.24 -18.04
C LYS A 261 -13.03 -4.92 -19.17
N ARG A 262 -12.64 -4.18 -20.21
CA ARG A 262 -11.81 -4.72 -21.30
C ARG A 262 -10.43 -5.16 -20.82
N VAL A 263 -9.82 -4.40 -19.91
CA VAL A 263 -8.45 -4.65 -19.43
C VAL A 263 -8.45 -5.73 -18.33
N LEU A 264 -9.39 -5.66 -17.39
CA LEU A 264 -9.46 -6.60 -16.24
C LEU A 264 -10.15 -7.93 -16.58
N GLY A 265 -10.93 -7.98 -17.66
CA GLY A 265 -11.76 -9.14 -18.01
C GLY A 265 -13.11 -9.14 -17.30
N ASP A 266 -13.94 -10.14 -17.62
CA ASP A 266 -15.32 -10.25 -17.15
C ASP A 266 -15.37 -10.93 -15.78
N SER A 267 -15.16 -10.15 -14.70
CA SER A 267 -15.39 -10.60 -13.33
C SER A 267 -16.73 -10.05 -12.82
N GLY A 268 -17.56 -10.92 -12.24
CA GLY A 268 -18.86 -10.49 -11.67
C GLY A 268 -18.74 -9.45 -10.56
N GLU A 269 -17.57 -9.33 -9.93
CA GLU A 269 -17.25 -8.29 -8.95
C GLU A 269 -17.27 -6.89 -9.60
N LEU A 270 -16.78 -6.76 -10.83
CA LEU A 270 -16.74 -5.47 -11.53
C LEU A 270 -18.15 -4.93 -11.79
N ASP A 271 -19.09 -5.79 -12.21
CA ASP A 271 -20.48 -5.38 -12.45
C ASP A 271 -21.20 -4.95 -11.16
N THR A 272 -20.89 -5.57 -10.02
CA THR A 272 -21.41 -5.13 -8.71
C THR A 272 -20.83 -3.80 -8.24
N LEU A 273 -19.53 -3.56 -8.50
CA LEU A 273 -18.88 -2.26 -8.29
C LEU A 273 -19.52 -1.16 -9.16
N LYS A 274 -19.88 -1.47 -10.42
CA LYS A 274 -20.59 -0.53 -11.30
C LYS A 274 -21.87 -0.02 -10.65
N VAL A 275 -22.70 -0.95 -10.19
CA VAL A 275 -24.02 -0.64 -9.61
C VAL A 275 -23.85 0.23 -8.36
N GLN A 276 -22.86 -0.07 -7.51
CA GLN A 276 -22.59 0.75 -6.32
C GLN A 276 -22.09 2.17 -6.67
N MET A 277 -21.25 2.30 -7.69
CA MET A 277 -20.77 3.61 -8.17
C MET A 277 -21.90 4.42 -8.80
N GLU A 278 -22.75 3.78 -9.61
CA GLU A 278 -23.96 4.38 -10.19
C GLU A 278 -24.95 4.82 -9.10
N GLU A 279 -25.20 3.99 -8.07
CA GLU A 279 -26.09 4.33 -6.97
C GLU A 279 -25.59 5.54 -6.16
N LYS A 280 -24.29 5.56 -5.81
CA LYS A 280 -23.67 6.70 -5.11
C LYS A 280 -23.74 7.99 -5.95
N PHE A 281 -23.55 7.87 -7.25
CA PHE A 281 -23.62 8.98 -8.16
C PHE A 281 -25.07 9.50 -8.33
N MET A 282 -26.03 8.60 -8.50
CA MET A 282 -27.46 8.92 -8.58
C MET A 282 -28.00 9.55 -7.28
N ALA A 283 -27.40 9.21 -6.14
CA ALA A 283 -27.68 9.87 -4.86
C ALA A 283 -27.11 11.30 -4.79
N ALA A 284 -25.99 11.58 -5.48
CA ALA A 284 -25.33 12.88 -5.50
C ALA A 284 -25.90 13.86 -6.54
N ASN A 285 -26.53 13.36 -7.63
CA ASN A 285 -27.11 14.19 -8.68
C ASN A 285 -28.61 13.85 -8.92
N PRO A 286 -29.56 14.60 -8.31
CA PRO A 286 -31.00 14.27 -8.34
C PRO A 286 -31.69 14.40 -9.71
N SER A 287 -31.00 14.87 -10.74
CA SER A 287 -31.58 15.18 -12.06
C SER A 287 -31.71 13.95 -12.97
N LYS A 288 -32.51 12.98 -12.51
CA LYS A 288 -32.82 11.67 -13.14
C LYS A 288 -33.17 11.70 -14.65
N LYS A 289 -33.66 12.84 -15.17
CA LYS A 289 -34.11 12.99 -16.58
C LYS A 289 -32.97 13.04 -17.61
N SER A 290 -31.73 13.30 -17.19
CA SER A 290 -30.61 13.48 -18.12
C SER A 290 -29.82 12.19 -18.41
N TYR A 291 -30.08 11.11 -17.67
CA TYR A 291 -29.26 9.88 -17.69
C TYR A 291 -30.00 8.64 -18.22
N GLU A 292 -31.33 8.64 -18.38
CA GLU A 292 -32.04 7.45 -18.86
C GLU A 292 -31.53 7.02 -20.26
N PRO A 293 -30.94 5.81 -20.39
CA PRO A 293 -30.44 5.33 -21.66
C PRO A 293 -31.61 5.16 -22.64
N ILE A 294 -31.50 5.78 -23.81
CA ILE A 294 -32.55 5.72 -24.85
C ILE A 294 -32.19 4.65 -25.90
N SER A 295 -30.90 4.42 -26.13
CA SER A 295 -30.39 3.47 -27.12
C SER A 295 -29.00 2.97 -26.73
N THR A 296 -28.46 2.00 -27.46
CA THR A 296 -27.08 1.51 -27.29
C THR A 296 -26.29 1.68 -28.58
N THR A 297 -24.96 1.75 -28.48
CA THR A 297 -24.07 1.88 -29.65
C THR A 297 -24.32 0.81 -30.72
N LEU A 298 -24.64 -0.43 -30.32
CA LEU A 298 -25.00 -1.52 -31.24
C LEU A 298 -26.33 -1.25 -31.95
N ARG A 299 -27.34 -0.81 -31.20
CA ARG A 299 -28.67 -0.49 -31.74
C ARG A 299 -28.62 0.65 -32.73
N HIS A 300 -27.87 1.72 -32.45
CA HIS A 300 -27.73 2.85 -33.37
C HIS A 300 -27.05 2.45 -34.69
N ARG A 301 -26.01 1.59 -34.65
CA ARG A 301 -25.41 1.04 -35.88
C ARG A 301 -26.41 0.22 -36.69
N GLN A 302 -27.25 -0.56 -36.02
CA GLN A 302 -28.31 -1.33 -36.67
C GLN A 302 -29.37 -0.42 -37.31
N GLU A 303 -29.71 0.69 -36.66
CA GLU A 303 -30.61 1.72 -37.18
C GLU A 303 -30.01 2.43 -38.40
N GLU A 304 -28.74 2.83 -38.39
CA GLU A 304 -28.04 3.43 -39.55
C GLU A 304 -27.97 2.46 -40.74
N ALA A 305 -27.62 1.19 -40.48
CA ALA A 305 -27.59 0.15 -41.51
C ALA A 305 -28.99 -0.06 -42.12
N SER A 306 -30.02 -0.13 -41.28
CA SER A 306 -31.41 -0.26 -41.72
C SER A 306 -31.87 0.95 -42.53
N ALA A 307 -31.54 2.17 -42.07
CA ALA A 307 -31.85 3.41 -42.77
C ALA A 307 -31.20 3.44 -44.16
N THR A 308 -29.94 2.99 -44.28
CA THR A 308 -29.24 2.91 -45.57
C THR A 308 -29.92 1.95 -46.54
N VAL A 309 -30.35 0.78 -46.05
CA VAL A 309 -31.08 -0.21 -46.86
C VAL A 309 -32.44 0.33 -47.32
N ILE A 310 -33.21 0.95 -46.41
CA ILE A 310 -34.51 1.56 -46.72
C ILE A 310 -34.35 2.70 -47.73
N GLN A 311 -33.38 3.59 -47.53
CA GLN A 311 -33.12 4.69 -48.46
C GLN A 311 -32.73 4.17 -49.85
N ARG A 312 -31.91 3.12 -49.91
CA ARG A 312 -31.53 2.48 -51.19
C ARG A 312 -32.73 1.85 -51.88
N ALA A 313 -33.58 1.13 -51.14
CA ALA A 313 -34.81 0.53 -51.67
C ALA A 313 -35.80 1.60 -52.15
N TYR A 314 -35.99 2.67 -51.39
CA TYR A 314 -36.89 3.77 -51.74
C TYR A 314 -36.41 4.55 -52.97
N ARG A 315 -35.11 4.85 -53.07
CA ARG A 315 -34.51 5.48 -54.26
C ARG A 315 -34.69 4.61 -55.50
N SER A 316 -34.47 3.30 -55.39
CA SER A 316 -34.71 2.34 -56.47
C SER A 316 -36.19 2.30 -56.89
N HIS A 317 -37.11 2.27 -55.92
CA HIS A 317 -38.55 2.30 -56.19
C HIS A 317 -39.00 3.60 -56.88
N ARG A 318 -38.51 4.77 -56.43
CA ARG A 318 -38.76 6.06 -57.09
C ARG A 318 -38.26 6.07 -58.53
N LEU A 319 -37.07 5.53 -58.78
CA LEU A 319 -36.50 5.44 -60.12
C LEU A 319 -37.38 4.57 -61.03
N LEU A 320 -37.76 3.37 -60.58
CA LEU A 320 -38.67 2.47 -61.30
C LEU A 320 -40.03 3.13 -61.59
N ARG A 321 -40.58 3.88 -60.64
CA ARG A 321 -41.85 4.61 -60.82
C ARG A 321 -41.70 5.74 -61.85
N SER A 322 -40.59 6.47 -61.83
CA SER A 322 -40.30 7.54 -62.81
C SER A 322 -40.15 6.98 -64.23
N ILE A 323 -39.49 5.83 -64.38
CA ILE A 323 -39.34 5.14 -65.68
C ILE A 323 -40.71 4.66 -66.19
N LYS A 324 -41.54 4.06 -65.32
CA LYS A 324 -42.91 3.67 -65.69
C LYS A 324 -43.76 4.88 -66.12
N GLN A 325 -43.71 5.99 -65.38
CA GLN A 325 -44.44 7.21 -65.77
C GLN A 325 -43.95 7.80 -67.10
N ALA A 326 -42.64 7.77 -67.36
CA ALA A 326 -42.10 8.18 -68.66
C ALA A 326 -42.57 7.26 -69.81
N SER A 327 -42.69 5.95 -69.58
CA SER A 327 -43.20 5.01 -70.60
C SER A 327 -44.68 5.20 -70.95
N TYR A 328 -45.49 5.77 -70.05
CA TYR A 328 -46.90 6.10 -70.32
C TYR A 328 -47.08 7.45 -71.06
N LEU A 329 -46.05 8.31 -71.09
CA LEU A 329 -46.07 9.60 -71.79
C LEU A 329 -45.61 9.51 -73.25
N TYR A 330 -45.00 8.39 -73.65
CA TYR A 330 -44.44 8.15 -74.99
C TYR A 330 -45.21 7.08 -75.80
N HIS A 331 -46.44 6.76 -75.39
CA HIS A 331 -47.40 5.93 -76.13
C HIS A 331 -48.68 6.71 -76.40
#